data_AF-A0A920V8W3-F1
#
_entry.id   AF-A0A920V8W3-F1
#
_cell.length_a   1.000
_cell.length_b   1.000
_cell.length_c   1.000
_cell.angle_alpha   90.00
_cell.angle_beta   90.00
_cell.angle_gamma   90.00
#
_symmetry.space_group_name_H-M   'P 1'
#
loop_
_entity.id
_entity.type
_entity.pdbx_description
1 polymer ?
#
loop_
_entity_poly.entity_id
_entity_poly.type
_entity_poly.pdbx_seq_one_letter_code
_entity_poly.pdbx_strand_id
1 'polypeptide(L)'
;MVGMIDRTACAYQLYLKIDKTDAERSWESPFGLVLEQTRRMGQHDLTEQEVHDIWIKKRYHAFAEVVGVELSISDIDENGRVSVRALRPASVAKN
;
A
#
# COMPACT_ATOMS: atom_id res chain seq x y z
N MET A 1 -8.80 -0.69 -9.42
CA MET A 1 -8.50 -0.15 -8.07
C MET A 1 -9.50 -0.62 -7.01
N VAL A 2 -10.82 -0.45 -7.22
CA VAL A 2 -11.84 -0.80 -6.21
C VAL A 2 -11.75 -2.25 -5.71
N GLY A 3 -11.68 -3.22 -6.62
CA GLY A 3 -11.61 -4.65 -6.26
C GLY A 3 -10.29 -5.10 -5.60
N MET A 4 -9.26 -4.25 -5.54
CA MET A 4 -7.92 -4.60 -5.05
C MET A 4 -7.54 -3.82 -3.79
N ILE A 5 -7.87 -2.53 -3.72
CA ILE A 5 -7.49 -1.63 -2.62
C ILE A 5 -8.70 -1.23 -1.79
N ASP A 6 -9.83 -0.91 -2.43
CA ASP A 6 -11.05 -0.45 -1.74
C ASP A 6 -12.00 -1.62 -1.35
N ARG A 7 -11.57 -2.88 -1.50
CA ARG A 7 -12.45 -4.06 -1.62
C ARG A 7 -13.30 -4.32 -0.37
N THR A 8 -12.85 -3.88 0.80
CA THR A 8 -13.47 -4.22 2.08
C THR A 8 -13.57 -2.99 2.98
N ALA A 9 -14.64 -2.91 3.77
CA ALA A 9 -14.84 -1.82 4.73
C ALA A 9 -13.69 -1.68 5.75
N CYS A 10 -12.91 -2.74 5.97
CA CYS A 10 -11.71 -2.69 6.81
C CYS A 10 -10.57 -1.83 6.23
N ALA A 11 -10.59 -1.51 4.93
CA ALA A 11 -9.69 -0.48 4.38
C ALA A 11 -9.95 0.90 5.03
N TYR A 12 -11.20 1.24 5.33
CA TYR A 12 -11.54 2.48 6.04
C TYR A 12 -11.12 2.47 7.51
N GLN A 13 -10.93 1.29 8.10
CA GLN A 13 -10.47 1.18 9.50
C GLN A 13 -8.96 1.38 9.62
N LEU A 14 -8.22 1.21 8.52
CA LEU A 14 -6.80 1.45 8.46
C LEU A 14 -6.50 2.89 8.03
N TYR A 15 -7.14 3.40 6.98
CA TYR A 15 -6.82 4.72 6.44
C TYR A 15 -7.75 5.80 7.00
N LEU A 16 -7.20 6.75 7.75
CA LEU A 16 -7.94 7.94 8.20
C LEU A 16 -8.40 8.81 7.01
N LYS A 17 -7.55 8.91 5.98
CA LYS A 17 -7.83 9.62 4.74
C LYS A 17 -7.25 8.83 3.56
N ILE A 18 -8.02 8.75 2.49
CA ILE A 18 -7.59 8.18 1.20
C ILE A 18 -8.02 9.10 0.06
N ASP A 19 -7.05 9.54 -0.73
CA ASP A 19 -7.29 10.30 -1.95
C ASP A 19 -7.46 9.31 -3.12
N LYS A 20 -8.48 9.54 -3.95
CA LYS A 20 -8.88 8.60 -5.01
C LYS A 20 -9.01 9.30 -6.36
N THR A 21 -8.36 8.74 -7.37
CA THR A 21 -8.63 9.04 -8.80
C THR A 21 -9.00 7.74 -9.52
N ASP A 22 -9.24 7.74 -10.83
CA ASP A 22 -9.60 6.49 -11.52
C ASP A 22 -8.48 5.44 -11.46
N ALA A 23 -7.22 5.87 -11.60
CA ALA A 23 -6.06 5.00 -11.69
C ALA A 23 -5.17 5.00 -10.44
N GLU A 24 -5.37 5.93 -9.49
CA GLU A 24 -4.47 6.11 -8.36
C GLU A 24 -5.21 6.12 -7.02
N ARG A 25 -4.54 5.57 -6.01
CA ARG A 25 -4.91 5.70 -4.60
C ARG A 25 -3.69 6.23 -3.86
N SER A 26 -3.90 7.19 -2.97
CA SER A 26 -2.87 7.60 -2.02
C SER A 26 -3.43 7.80 -0.64
N TRP A 27 -2.62 7.50 0.37
CA TRP A 27 -3.00 7.54 1.78
C TRP A 27 -1.76 7.73 2.64
N GLU A 28 -1.99 8.09 3.91
CA GLU A 28 -0.96 8.07 4.95
C GLU A 28 -0.89 6.68 5.58
N SER A 29 0.31 6.12 5.69
CA SER A 29 0.53 4.81 6.30
C SER A 29 -0.01 4.81 7.74
N PRO A 30 -0.76 3.77 8.14
CA PRO A 30 -1.40 3.74 9.44
C PRO A 30 -0.49 3.22 10.57
N PHE A 31 0.77 2.90 10.27
CA PHE A 31 1.63 2.15 11.19
C PHE A 31 2.57 3.04 12.01
N GLY A 32 2.88 4.26 11.56
CA GLY A 32 3.89 5.13 12.18
C GLY A 32 3.69 5.32 13.68
N LEU A 33 2.47 5.67 14.11
CA LEU A 33 2.15 5.89 15.53
C LEU A 33 2.39 4.64 16.39
N VAL A 34 1.96 3.46 15.93
CA VAL A 34 2.11 2.22 16.71
C VAL A 34 3.56 1.73 16.69
N LEU A 35 4.25 1.85 15.56
CA LEU A 35 5.66 1.47 15.42
C LEU A 35 6.56 2.35 16.28
N GLU A 36 6.27 3.65 16.38
CA GLU A 36 7.03 4.56 17.24
C GLU A 36 6.94 4.11 18.71
N GLN A 37 5.73 3.85 19.21
CA GLN A 37 5.55 3.48 20.62
C GLN A 37 6.12 2.09 20.94
N THR A 38 5.94 1.13 20.05
CA THR A 38 6.45 -0.24 20.24
C THR A 38 7.98 -0.32 20.13
N ARG A 39 8.60 0.47 19.25
CA ARG A 39 10.06 0.66 19.22
C ARG A 39 10.57 1.34 20.49
N ARG A 40 9.90 2.39 20.97
CA ARG A 40 10.23 3.06 22.24
C ARG A 40 10.19 2.09 23.43
N MET A 41 9.29 1.11 23.40
CA MET A 41 9.19 0.06 24.42
C MET A 41 10.22 -1.08 24.24
N GLY A 42 11.04 -1.04 23.19
CA GLY A 42 12.05 -2.05 22.91
C GLY A 42 11.49 -3.38 22.40
N GLN A 43 10.27 -3.39 21.83
CA GLN A 43 9.65 -4.64 21.34
C GLN A 43 10.24 -5.12 20.01
N HIS A 44 10.70 -4.20 19.17
CA HIS A 44 11.33 -4.47 17.88
C HIS A 44 12.06 -3.21 17.38
N ASP A 45 12.71 -3.32 16.22
CA ASP A 45 13.36 -2.25 15.47
C ASP A 45 12.68 -1.89 14.14
N LEU A 46 11.64 -2.64 13.74
CA LEU A 46 10.88 -2.43 12.49
C LEU A 46 10.51 -0.96 12.24
N THR A 47 10.97 -0.46 11.11
CA THR A 47 10.64 0.85 10.57
C THR A 47 9.39 0.81 9.70
N GLU A 48 8.78 1.96 9.48
CA GLU A 48 7.62 2.06 8.61
C GLU A 48 7.96 1.79 7.14
N GLN A 49 9.17 2.18 6.70
CA GLN A 49 9.71 1.83 5.39
C GLN A 49 9.80 0.30 5.22
N GLU A 50 10.30 -0.42 6.22
CA GLU A 50 10.37 -1.88 6.17
C GLU A 50 8.99 -2.51 6.07
N VAL A 51 8.01 -2.03 6.86
CA VAL A 51 6.61 -2.50 6.76
C VAL A 51 6.06 -2.23 5.36
N HIS A 52 6.32 -1.05 4.80
CA HIS A 52 5.89 -0.72 3.44
C HIS A 52 6.48 -1.67 2.39
N ASP A 53 7.78 -1.97 2.48
CA ASP A 53 8.47 -2.83 1.50
C ASP A 53 8.09 -4.31 1.64
N ILE A 54 8.12 -4.85 2.87
CA ILE A 54 7.91 -6.29 3.10
C ILE A 54 6.44 -6.70 3.04
N TRP A 55 5.53 -5.78 3.37
CA TRP A 55 4.10 -6.06 3.46
C TRP A 55 3.31 -5.34 2.37
N ILE A 56 3.29 -4.00 2.35
CA ILE A 56 2.38 -3.23 1.49
C ILE A 56 2.70 -3.47 0.00
N LYS A 57 3.93 -3.17 -0.42
CA LYS A 57 4.37 -3.37 -1.81
C LYS A 57 4.23 -4.81 -2.24
N LYS A 58 4.75 -5.74 -1.43
CA LYS A 58 4.70 -7.17 -1.71
C LYS A 58 3.26 -7.68 -1.89
N ARG A 59 2.34 -7.25 -1.02
CA ARG A 59 0.94 -7.68 -1.08
C ARG A 59 0.20 -7.13 -2.29
N TYR A 60 0.39 -5.84 -2.59
CA TYR A 60 -0.28 -5.22 -3.74
C TYR A 60 0.27 -5.72 -5.07
N HIS A 61 1.58 -5.96 -5.21
CA HIS A 61 2.13 -6.60 -6.41
C HIS A 61 1.54 -8.01 -6.62
N ALA A 62 1.42 -8.82 -5.56
CA ALA A 62 0.80 -10.13 -5.67
C ALA A 62 -0.68 -10.05 -6.09
N PHE A 63 -1.44 -9.04 -5.61
CA PHE A 63 -2.80 -8.81 -6.09
C PHE A 63 -2.84 -8.38 -7.56
N ALA A 64 -1.91 -7.51 -7.96
CA ALA A 64 -1.83 -6.99 -9.31
C ALA A 64 -1.54 -8.09 -10.33
N GLU A 65 -0.64 -9.02 -9.98
CA GLU A 65 -0.32 -10.21 -10.78
C GLU A 65 -1.57 -11.06 -11.03
N VAL A 66 -2.37 -11.33 -10.00
CA VAL A 66 -3.61 -12.11 -10.13
C VAL A 66 -4.65 -11.40 -11.00
N VAL A 67 -4.70 -10.07 -10.94
CA VAL A 67 -5.67 -9.26 -11.69
C VAL A 67 -5.19 -8.96 -13.13
N GLY A 68 -3.91 -9.17 -13.44
CA GLY A 68 -3.33 -8.86 -14.75
C GLY A 68 -3.13 -7.36 -14.99
N VAL A 69 -2.78 -6.61 -13.94
CA VAL A 69 -2.51 -5.17 -14.01
C VAL A 69 -1.10 -4.89 -13.50
N GLU A 70 -0.40 -3.97 -14.15
CA GLU A 70 0.89 -3.50 -13.64
C GLU A 70 0.68 -2.34 -12.65
N LEU A 71 1.44 -2.32 -11.56
CA LEU A 71 1.37 -1.27 -10.53
C LEU A 71 2.69 -0.52 -10.42
N SER A 72 2.59 0.80 -10.32
CA SER A 72 3.63 1.66 -9.75
C SER A 72 3.26 1.98 -8.32
N ILE A 73 4.10 1.59 -7.37
CA ILE A 73 3.93 1.89 -5.93
C ILE A 73 5.08 2.81 -5.52
N SER A 74 4.76 3.97 -4.94
CA SER A 74 5.78 4.89 -4.44
C SER A 74 6.54 4.30 -3.25
N ASP A 75 7.71 4.85 -2.95
CA ASP A 75 8.26 4.76 -1.59
C ASP A 75 7.37 5.54 -0.62
N ILE A 76 7.53 5.27 0.68
CA ILE A 76 6.90 6.07 1.71
C ILE A 76 7.68 7.38 1.86
N ASP A 77 6.98 8.51 1.83
CA ASP A 77 7.63 9.81 2.01
C ASP A 77 7.85 10.16 3.50
N GLU A 78 8.48 11.31 3.75
CA GLU A 78 8.75 11.82 5.10
C GLU A 78 7.47 12.05 5.94
N ASN A 79 6.32 12.17 5.29
CA ASN A 79 5.02 12.35 5.93
C ASN A 79 4.24 11.02 6.02
N GLY A 80 4.89 9.89 5.77
CA GLY A 80 4.25 8.58 5.80
C GLY A 80 3.35 8.30 4.59
N ARG A 81 3.39 9.13 3.54
CA ARG A 81 2.46 9.03 2.42
C ARG A 81 2.89 7.97 1.42
N VAL A 82 1.92 7.18 0.98
CA VAL A 82 2.06 6.12 -0.02
C VAL A 82 1.11 6.39 -1.18
N SER A 83 1.55 6.14 -2.41
CA SER A 83 0.70 6.10 -3.59
C SER A 83 0.83 4.79 -4.36
N VAL A 84 -0.30 4.31 -4.87
CA VAL A 84 -0.41 3.15 -5.75
C VAL A 84 -1.17 3.57 -7.00
N ARG A 85 -0.49 3.47 -8.14
CA ARG A 85 -1.05 3.77 -9.46
C ARG A 85 -1.13 2.50 -10.29
N ALA A 86 -2.33 2.20 -10.78
CA ALA A 86 -2.51 1.23 -11.85
C ALA A 86 -1.95 1.80 -13.15
N LEU A 87 -1.00 1.08 -13.73
CA LEU A 87 -0.53 1.32 -15.07
C LEU A 87 -1.45 0.62 -16.07
N ARG A 88 -1.07 0.60 -17.36
CA ARG A 88 -1.85 -0.09 -18.39
C ARG A 88 -2.13 -1.54 -17.96
N PRO A 89 -3.23 -2.17 -18.42
CA PRO A 89 -3.41 -3.61 -18.25
C PRO A 89 -2.13 -4.30 -18.70
N ALA A 90 -1.59 -5.21 -17.90
CA ALA A 90 -0.54 -6.08 -18.40
C ALA A 90 -1.22 -6.81 -19.55
N SER A 91 -0.84 -6.50 -20.79
CA SER A 91 -1.38 -7.18 -21.96
C SER A 91 -1.36 -8.67 -21.66
N VAL A 92 -2.51 -9.33 -21.79
CA VAL A 92 -2.59 -10.80 -21.79
C VAL A 92 -1.73 -11.26 -22.96
N ALA A 93 -0.44 -11.38 -22.70
CA ALA A 93 0.61 -11.70 -23.62
C ALA A 93 1.54 -12.63 -22.87
N LYS A 94 1.04 -13.85 -22.61
CA LYS A 94 1.59 -15.05 -23.24
C LYS A 94 0.91 -16.31 -22.68
N ASN A 95 0.44 -17.10 -23.64
CA ASN A 95 0.09 -18.52 -23.65
C ASN A 95 -1.24 -18.92 -23.02
#